data_AF-A0A9E5VSW1-F1
#
_entry.id   AF-A0A9E5VSW1-F1
#
_cell.length_a   1.000
_cell.length_b   1.000
_cell.length_c   1.000
_cell.angle_alpha   90.00
_cell.angle_beta   90.00
_cell.angle_gamma   90.00
#
_symmetry.space_group_name_H-M   'P 1'
#
loop_
_entity.id
_entity.type
_entity.pdbx_description
1 polymer ?
#
loop_
_entity_poly.entity_id
_entity_poly.type
_entity_poly.pdbx_seq_one_letter_code
_entity_poly.pdbx_strand_id
1 'polypeptide(L)'
;MPRQADTRVRTAVHLAVLLAAACSATASAANLPFTVQTPRYEVQTDVSPGFTQLVAAHMEQINAEYARRFPGFAQGSQRFRVLVFAGERGYRRAVPRAVWGSTGVFAAPEGFLAAHLEGRTVEEVLRTLYHEGFHQFVRTAVSRTFPTWLNEGLAEYFSEATWDGRGFTAGLVPTMRLHTVQEAIRHQEYVPFDRLFSLTADSWLQNVQTGGRRADIYYCEAWSVVQFLMHGEEGRHVRALDALLKAVAEGRPAEDARREVFGPDLRAVEDAWARYMMSLTPSPKFQCRDNMEIIMVLARMLYTDPRAFRDPAALRHELLNERRARWQVQMPTGRTLHSEDLPEVNALFRCPFGRNRNEVAYVLVPNRHTGLPTLVYDDLPGIVITAYYRQEGHDLEVVVEELVRDTVPEADLRALHAARNAQFR
;
A
#
# COMPACT_ATOMS: atom_id res chain seq x y z
N MET A 1 9.57 -29.74 -21.16
CA MET A 1 8.86 -29.16 -20.00
C MET A 1 8.83 -27.65 -20.16
N PRO A 2 7.73 -26.97 -19.78
CA PRO A 2 7.67 -25.52 -19.87
C PRO A 2 8.68 -24.89 -18.92
N ARG A 3 9.23 -23.72 -19.29
CA ARG A 3 9.97 -22.89 -18.31
C ARG A 3 8.98 -22.38 -17.27
N GLN A 4 9.43 -22.31 -16.02
CA GLN A 4 8.62 -21.89 -14.87
C GLN A 4 9.34 -20.78 -14.12
N ALA A 5 8.59 -19.78 -13.68
CA ALA A 5 9.04 -18.76 -12.75
C ALA A 5 7.86 -18.30 -11.89
N ASP A 6 8.17 -17.83 -10.70
CA ASP A 6 7.18 -17.37 -9.74
C ASP A 6 7.44 -15.90 -9.40
N THR A 7 6.39 -15.11 -9.30
CA THR A 7 6.45 -13.88 -8.50
C THR A 7 6.59 -14.27 -7.03
N ARG A 8 7.39 -13.53 -6.26
CA ARG A 8 7.34 -13.72 -4.80
C ARG A 8 5.96 -13.31 -4.32
N VAL A 9 5.26 -14.20 -3.61
CA VAL A 9 4.03 -13.84 -2.91
C VAL A 9 4.42 -12.86 -1.79
N ARG A 10 4.21 -11.57 -2.04
CA ARG A 10 4.35 -10.54 -1.00
C ARG A 10 3.07 -10.57 -0.17
N THR A 11 3.18 -10.89 1.11
CA THR A 11 2.08 -10.72 2.06
C THR A 11 1.68 -9.24 2.05
N ALA A 12 0.39 -8.96 1.92
CA ALA A 12 -0.15 -7.64 1.62
C ALA A 12 -0.05 -6.63 2.77
N VAL A 13 0.49 -7.02 3.92
CA VAL A 13 0.31 -6.27 5.16
C VAL A 13 1.63 -5.78 5.71
N HIS A 14 1.74 -4.45 5.77
CA HIS A 14 2.65 -3.77 6.67
C HIS A 14 2.11 -3.98 8.09
N LEU A 15 2.78 -4.79 8.90
CA LEU A 15 2.36 -4.94 10.30
C LEU A 15 2.62 -3.62 11.02
N ALA A 16 1.55 -2.86 11.22
CA ALA A 16 1.44 -1.66 12.04
C ALA A 16 0.69 -2.05 13.31
N VAL A 17 1.18 -1.63 14.48
CA VAL A 17 0.59 -2.04 15.76
C VAL A 17 0.12 -0.82 16.53
N LEU A 18 -1.19 -0.70 16.70
CA LEU A 18 -1.78 0.28 17.61
C LEU A 18 -1.57 -0.15 19.07
N LEU A 19 -0.74 0.58 19.82
CA LEU A 19 -0.63 0.41 21.28
C LEU A 19 -1.40 1.53 22.02
N ALA A 20 -2.43 1.14 22.75
CA ALA A 20 -3.12 2.00 23.71
C ALA A 20 -2.52 1.92 25.14
N ALA A 21 -1.50 1.10 25.37
CA ALA A 21 -0.95 0.86 26.70
C ALA A 21 0.13 1.86 27.09
N ALA A 22 0.04 2.39 28.32
CA ALA A 22 1.04 3.23 28.95
C ALA A 22 2.29 2.39 29.30
N CYS A 23 3.23 2.28 28.37
CA CYS A 23 4.59 1.87 28.68
C CYS A 23 5.47 3.10 28.52
N SER A 24 6.00 3.62 29.62
CA SER A 24 6.91 4.76 29.62
C SER A 24 8.21 4.42 28.86
N ALA A 25 8.21 4.59 27.53
CA ALA A 25 9.46 4.78 26.83
C ALA A 25 9.92 6.18 27.20
N THR A 26 11.05 6.31 27.90
CA THR A 26 11.80 7.56 27.81
C THR A 26 12.17 7.65 26.34
N ALA A 27 11.43 8.48 25.59
CA ALA A 27 11.86 8.93 24.29
C ALA A 27 13.20 9.64 24.52
N SER A 28 14.29 8.88 24.53
CA SER A 28 15.60 9.43 24.22
C SER A 28 15.35 10.16 22.91
N ALA A 29 15.43 11.49 22.95
CA ALA A 29 15.33 12.30 21.76
C ALA A 29 16.33 11.71 20.79
N ALA A 30 15.83 10.94 19.81
CA ALA A 30 16.67 10.34 18.80
C ALA A 30 17.24 11.56 18.07
N ASN A 31 18.49 11.93 18.38
CA ASN A 31 19.17 13.04 17.73
C ASN A 31 19.53 12.59 16.32
N LEU A 32 18.50 12.46 15.48
CA LEU A 32 18.62 12.13 14.08
C LEU A 32 19.14 13.39 13.35
N PRO A 33 20.10 13.24 12.43
CA PRO A 33 20.87 14.36 11.90
C PRO A 33 20.06 15.29 10.98
N PHE A 34 18.97 14.81 10.39
CA PHE A 34 18.13 15.61 9.50
C PHE A 34 16.79 15.90 10.16
N THR A 35 16.41 17.17 10.22
CA THR A 35 15.13 17.61 10.78
C THR A 35 14.45 18.61 9.87
N VAL A 36 13.14 18.44 9.65
CA VAL A 36 12.27 19.42 8.97
C VAL A 36 11.06 19.66 9.86
N GLN A 37 10.75 20.94 10.09
CA GLN A 37 9.53 21.34 10.79
C GLN A 37 8.52 21.92 9.80
N THR A 38 7.26 21.57 10.01
CA THR A 38 6.08 21.98 9.25
C THR A 38 4.98 22.38 10.25
N PRO A 39 3.85 22.97 9.80
CA PRO A 39 2.77 23.36 10.71
C PRO A 39 2.29 22.23 11.64
N ARG A 40 2.12 21.01 11.12
CA ARG A 40 1.57 19.84 11.82
C ARG A 40 2.64 18.83 12.25
N TYR A 41 3.82 18.84 11.64
CA TYR A 41 4.85 17.82 11.91
C TYR A 41 6.26 18.37 12.17
N GLU A 42 6.99 17.67 13.02
CA GLU A 42 8.45 17.69 13.07
C GLU A 42 8.96 16.33 12.64
N VAL A 43 9.59 16.27 11.47
CA VAL A 43 10.15 15.03 10.90
C VAL A 43 11.63 14.98 11.19
N GLN A 44 12.11 13.87 11.73
CA GLN A 44 13.52 13.62 12.02
C GLN A 44 13.96 12.29 11.38
N THR A 45 15.06 12.28 10.63
CA THR A 45 15.59 11.08 9.96
C THR A 45 17.12 11.02 9.92
N ASP A 46 17.69 9.83 9.77
CA ASP A 46 19.11 9.58 9.45
C ASP A 46 19.31 9.07 8.00
N VAL A 47 18.29 9.21 7.13
CA VAL A 47 18.32 8.74 5.74
C VAL A 47 18.99 9.76 4.81
N SER A 48 18.37 10.93 4.62
CA SER A 48 18.93 12.05 3.84
C SER A 48 18.10 13.33 4.02
N PRO A 49 18.63 14.52 3.66
CA PRO A 49 17.85 15.75 3.63
C PRO A 49 16.63 15.69 2.68
N GLY A 50 16.82 15.16 1.47
CA GLY A 50 15.75 15.04 0.47
C GLY A 50 14.63 14.11 0.91
N PHE A 51 14.97 12.96 1.51
CA PHE A 51 13.99 12.06 2.11
C PHE A 51 13.22 12.72 3.26
N THR A 52 13.90 13.51 4.11
CA THR A 52 13.26 14.22 5.23
C THR A 52 12.24 15.24 4.73
N GLN A 53 12.57 15.99 3.67
CA GLN A 53 11.65 16.94 3.02
C GLN A 53 10.45 16.23 2.38
N LEU A 54 10.70 15.11 1.69
CA LEU A 54 9.65 14.30 1.09
C LEU A 54 8.65 13.80 2.14
N VAL A 55 9.14 13.20 3.22
CA VAL A 55 8.29 12.73 4.33
C VAL A 55 7.50 13.87 4.94
N ALA A 56 8.14 15.02 5.22
CA ALA A 56 7.46 16.18 5.78
C ALA A 56 6.32 16.71 4.88
N ALA A 57 6.58 16.83 3.57
CA ALA A 57 5.56 17.25 2.61
C ALA A 57 4.41 16.25 2.56
N HIS A 58 4.70 14.95 2.48
CA HIS A 58 3.67 13.91 2.39
C HIS A 58 2.83 13.80 3.67
N MET A 59 3.43 13.94 4.84
CA MET A 59 2.71 13.92 6.12
C MET A 59 1.72 15.09 6.23
N GLU A 60 2.10 16.28 5.77
CA GLU A 60 1.19 17.43 5.68
C GLU A 60 0.04 17.15 4.69
N GLN A 61 0.36 16.65 3.49
CA GLN A 61 -0.63 16.41 2.45
C GLN A 61 -1.63 15.30 2.82
N ILE A 62 -1.16 14.21 3.41
CA ILE A 62 -2.05 13.13 3.85
C ILE A 62 -2.91 13.57 5.05
N ASN A 63 -2.36 14.40 5.95
CA ASN A 63 -3.14 14.98 7.05
C ASN A 63 -4.24 15.92 6.54
N ALA A 64 -3.95 16.71 5.52
CA ALA A 64 -4.96 17.54 4.85
C ALA A 64 -6.05 16.69 4.18
N GLU A 65 -5.68 15.55 3.58
CA GLU A 65 -6.64 14.59 3.04
C GLU A 65 -7.53 14.00 4.15
N TYR A 66 -6.98 13.68 5.32
CA TYR A 66 -7.79 13.28 6.49
C TYR A 66 -8.76 14.39 6.89
N ALA A 67 -8.30 15.62 7.09
CA ALA A 67 -9.17 16.74 7.45
C ALA A 67 -10.31 16.93 6.43
N ARG A 68 -10.00 16.79 5.13
CA ARG A 68 -10.98 16.91 4.05
C ARG A 68 -12.03 15.81 4.07
N ARG A 69 -11.66 14.59 4.44
CA ARG A 69 -12.58 13.43 4.55
C ARG A 69 -13.36 13.42 5.85
N PHE A 70 -12.93 14.19 6.85
CA PHE A 70 -13.52 14.28 8.18
C PHE A 70 -13.87 15.74 8.54
N PRO A 71 -14.66 16.47 7.71
CA PRO A 71 -14.84 17.92 7.82
C PRO A 71 -15.57 18.38 9.09
N GLY A 72 -16.25 17.47 9.81
CA GLY A 72 -16.91 17.75 11.07
C GLY A 72 -16.04 17.59 12.32
N PHE A 73 -14.78 17.16 12.16
CA PHE A 73 -13.87 16.85 13.24
C PHE A 73 -12.70 17.82 13.25
N ALA A 74 -12.66 18.69 14.27
CA ALA A 74 -11.63 19.72 14.38
C ALA A 74 -10.30 19.10 14.79
N GLN A 75 -9.26 19.37 14.01
CA GLN A 75 -7.90 19.04 14.43
C GLN A 75 -7.39 20.06 15.45
N GLY A 76 -6.78 19.61 16.54
CA GLY A 76 -6.04 20.49 17.44
C GLY A 76 -4.76 21.04 16.79
N SER A 77 -4.18 22.14 17.28
CA SER A 77 -2.98 22.79 16.73
C SER A 77 -1.64 22.10 17.08
N GLN A 78 -1.69 20.94 17.74
CA GLN A 78 -0.50 20.20 18.16
C GLN A 78 0.37 19.79 16.96
N ARG A 79 1.69 19.98 17.11
CA ARG A 79 2.70 19.43 16.21
C ARG A 79 3.12 18.04 16.68
N PHE A 80 3.15 17.07 15.78
CA PHE A 80 3.54 15.70 16.09
C PHE A 80 4.94 15.38 15.56
N ARG A 81 5.64 14.48 16.26
CA ARG A 81 6.98 14.04 15.86
C ARG A 81 6.87 12.81 14.96
N VAL A 82 7.63 12.80 13.88
CA VAL A 82 7.76 11.65 12.96
C VAL A 82 9.23 11.27 12.90
N LEU A 83 9.56 10.06 13.34
CA LEU A 83 10.92 9.53 13.38
C LEU A 83 11.06 8.44 12.33
N VAL A 84 11.94 8.64 11.34
CA VAL A 84 12.20 7.61 10.34
C VAL A 84 13.67 7.20 10.40
N PHE A 85 13.91 5.92 10.67
CA PHE A 85 15.25 5.36 10.81
C PHE A 85 15.68 4.66 9.52
N ALA A 86 16.93 4.84 9.12
CA ALA A 86 17.52 4.09 8.02
C ALA A 86 17.57 2.58 8.34
N GLY A 87 17.82 2.23 9.60
CA GLY A 87 17.94 0.85 10.09
C GLY A 87 16.87 0.46 11.13
N GLU A 88 16.42 -0.80 11.11
CA GLU A 88 15.48 -1.39 12.07
C GLU A 88 16.03 -1.31 13.51
N ARG A 89 17.35 -1.43 13.67
CA ARG A 89 18.02 -1.27 14.97
C ARG A 89 17.78 0.11 15.59
N GLY A 90 17.74 1.17 14.78
CA GLY A 90 17.43 2.52 15.24
C GLY A 90 15.99 2.60 15.73
N TYR A 91 15.07 2.11 14.92
CA TYR A 91 13.64 2.01 15.22
C TYR A 91 13.37 1.27 16.53
N ARG A 92 13.93 0.06 16.71
CA ARG A 92 13.73 -0.76 17.93
C ARG A 92 14.23 -0.12 19.22
N ARG A 93 15.18 0.82 19.14
CA ARG A 93 15.64 1.60 20.31
C ARG A 93 14.67 2.72 20.68
N ALA A 94 13.88 3.21 19.71
CA ALA A 94 12.95 4.31 19.91
C ALA A 94 11.54 3.85 20.31
N VAL A 95 11.17 2.59 20.03
CA VAL A 95 9.80 2.08 20.22
C VAL A 95 9.71 1.00 21.30
N PRO A 96 8.53 0.80 21.92
CA PRO A 96 8.31 -0.27 22.89
C PRO A 96 8.58 -1.67 22.31
N ARG A 97 8.99 -2.61 23.17
CA ARG A 97 9.27 -4.00 22.76
C ARG A 97 8.06 -4.71 22.14
N ALA A 98 6.85 -4.33 22.54
CA ALA A 98 5.61 -4.93 22.08
C ALA A 98 5.35 -4.73 20.58
N VAL A 99 6.02 -3.77 19.93
CA VAL A 99 5.91 -3.53 18.47
C VAL A 99 7.17 -3.93 17.71
N TRP A 100 8.12 -4.63 18.33
CA TRP A 100 9.27 -5.14 17.58
C TRP A 100 8.80 -6.10 16.48
N GLY A 101 9.34 -5.95 15.28
CA GLY A 101 8.89 -6.65 14.08
C GLY A 101 7.76 -5.95 13.31
N SER A 102 7.22 -4.84 13.83
CA SER A 102 6.36 -3.94 13.05
C SER A 102 7.19 -3.07 12.11
N THR A 103 6.55 -2.62 11.05
CA THR A 103 7.12 -1.69 10.05
C THR A 103 7.01 -0.23 10.45
N GLY A 104 6.13 0.06 11.43
CA GLY A 104 5.92 1.37 12.03
C GLY A 104 4.97 1.30 13.22
N VAL A 105 4.86 2.42 13.94
CA VAL A 105 3.98 2.59 15.10
C VAL A 105 3.65 4.06 15.34
N PHE A 106 2.41 4.32 15.74
CA PHE A 106 2.01 5.53 16.43
C PHE A 106 2.05 5.31 17.95
N ALA A 107 3.10 5.82 18.60
CA ALA A 107 3.29 5.79 20.04
C ALA A 107 2.45 6.89 20.69
N ALA A 108 1.17 6.59 20.92
CA ALA A 108 0.18 7.53 21.40
C ALA A 108 0.50 8.20 22.76
N PRO A 109 1.05 7.50 23.78
CA PRO A 109 1.43 8.14 25.04
C PRO A 109 2.56 9.17 24.89
N GLU A 110 3.53 8.88 24.03
CA GLU A 110 4.71 9.73 23.78
C GLU A 110 4.50 10.75 22.65
N GLY A 111 3.43 10.63 21.87
CA GLY A 111 3.02 11.58 20.85
C GLY A 111 3.91 11.60 19.60
N PHE A 112 4.44 10.45 19.18
CA PHE A 112 5.26 10.34 17.97
C PHE A 112 4.88 9.15 17.09
N LEU A 113 5.21 9.27 15.80
CA LEU A 113 5.18 8.19 14.82
C LEU A 113 6.61 7.72 14.59
N ALA A 114 6.81 6.43 14.40
CA ALA A 114 8.09 5.89 14.02
C ALA A 114 7.97 4.85 12.89
N ALA A 115 8.94 4.83 11.99
CA ALA A 115 9.08 3.82 10.93
C ALA A 115 10.57 3.58 10.61
N HIS A 116 10.87 2.54 9.84
CA HIS A 116 12.22 2.31 9.32
C HIS A 116 12.24 1.94 7.82
N LEU A 117 13.34 2.27 7.16
CA LEU A 117 13.56 2.05 5.72
C LEU A 117 14.26 0.71 5.40
N GLU A 118 14.94 0.09 6.35
CA GLU A 118 15.73 -1.13 6.10
C GLU A 118 14.93 -2.21 5.34
N GLY A 119 15.47 -2.67 4.20
CA GLY A 119 14.86 -3.69 3.35
C GLY A 119 13.65 -3.21 2.52
N ARG A 120 13.26 -1.94 2.62
CA ARG A 120 12.01 -1.41 2.09
C ARG A 120 12.23 -0.29 1.07
N THR A 121 11.22 -0.08 0.24
CA THR A 121 11.18 1.06 -0.67
C THR A 121 10.72 2.32 0.05
N VAL A 122 10.97 3.49 -0.56
CA VAL A 122 10.45 4.76 -0.03
C VAL A 122 8.91 4.77 -0.04
N GLU A 123 8.29 4.19 -1.07
CA GLU A 123 6.84 4.00 -1.16
C GLU A 123 6.30 3.25 0.06
N GLU A 124 6.89 2.11 0.40
CA GLU A 124 6.44 1.27 1.52
C GLU A 124 6.52 2.03 2.84
N VAL A 125 7.59 2.80 3.08
CA VAL A 125 7.73 3.61 4.29
C VAL A 125 6.67 4.71 4.35
N LEU A 126 6.43 5.41 3.24
CA LEU A 126 5.40 6.44 3.18
C LEU A 126 4.00 5.87 3.45
N ARG A 127 3.67 4.70 2.90
CA ARG A 127 2.38 4.03 3.14
C ARG A 127 2.19 3.64 4.60
N THR A 128 3.24 3.14 5.27
CA THR A 128 3.21 2.96 6.72
C THR A 128 2.98 4.27 7.46
N LEU A 129 3.65 5.35 7.07
CA LEU A 129 3.46 6.64 7.73
C LEU A 129 2.05 7.22 7.51
N TYR A 130 1.41 6.95 6.37
CA TYR A 130 0.00 7.29 6.17
C TYR A 130 -0.88 6.52 7.15
N HIS A 131 -0.70 5.19 7.23
CA HIS A 131 -1.41 4.33 8.16
C HIS A 131 -1.28 4.85 9.62
N GLU A 132 -0.06 5.05 10.10
CA GLU A 132 0.19 5.56 11.46
C GLU A 132 -0.31 6.99 11.65
N GLY A 133 -0.21 7.82 10.60
CA GLY A 133 -0.74 9.18 10.55
C GLY A 133 -2.25 9.22 10.73
N PHE A 134 -2.96 8.21 10.22
CA PHE A 134 -4.40 8.10 10.41
C PHE A 134 -4.73 7.82 11.87
N HIS A 135 -4.05 6.88 12.53
CA HIS A 135 -4.24 6.61 13.96
C HIS A 135 -4.04 7.87 14.82
N GLN A 136 -2.99 8.64 14.52
CA GLN A 136 -2.75 9.94 15.15
C GLN A 136 -3.92 10.91 14.91
N PHE A 137 -4.37 11.02 13.66
CA PHE A 137 -5.47 11.91 13.29
C PHE A 137 -6.76 11.57 14.04
N VAL A 138 -7.23 10.31 13.99
CA VAL A 138 -8.51 9.96 14.64
C VAL A 138 -8.45 10.07 16.15
N ARG A 139 -7.32 9.74 16.77
CA ARG A 139 -7.14 9.88 18.22
C ARG A 139 -7.31 11.33 18.68
N THR A 140 -6.91 12.29 17.85
CA THR A 140 -6.81 13.70 18.22
C THR A 140 -8.02 14.50 17.75
N ALA A 141 -8.59 14.18 16.59
CA ALA A 141 -9.71 14.89 16.00
C ALA A 141 -11.07 14.25 16.30
N VAL A 142 -11.13 12.93 16.49
CA VAL A 142 -12.41 12.18 16.58
C VAL A 142 -12.63 11.64 17.99
N SER A 143 -11.85 10.66 18.42
CA SER A 143 -12.04 10.02 19.73
C SER A 143 -10.80 9.26 20.18
N ARG A 144 -10.56 9.24 21.50
CA ARG A 144 -9.52 8.40 22.13
C ARG A 144 -9.93 6.92 22.18
N THR A 145 -11.21 6.61 22.03
CA THR A 145 -11.80 5.27 22.09
C THR A 145 -12.49 4.96 20.76
N PHE A 146 -11.68 4.80 19.72
CA PHE A 146 -12.14 4.51 18.36
C PHE A 146 -12.27 2.99 18.16
N PRO A 147 -13.33 2.48 17.49
CA PRO A 147 -13.50 1.03 17.26
C PRO A 147 -12.30 0.45 16.50
N THR A 148 -11.73 -0.67 16.97
CA THR A 148 -10.48 -1.21 16.42
C THR A 148 -10.59 -1.54 14.93
N TRP A 149 -11.63 -2.27 14.51
CA TRP A 149 -11.85 -2.60 13.10
C TRP A 149 -11.94 -1.36 12.20
N LEU A 150 -12.57 -0.28 12.69
CA LEU A 150 -12.75 0.94 11.92
C LEU A 150 -11.45 1.75 11.89
N ASN A 151 -10.68 1.73 12.98
CA ASN A 151 -9.36 2.37 13.07
C ASN A 151 -8.42 1.77 12.03
N GLU A 152 -8.27 0.45 12.06
CA GLU A 152 -7.38 -0.30 11.17
C GLU A 152 -7.88 -0.26 9.72
N GLY A 153 -9.19 -0.43 9.51
CA GLY A 153 -9.78 -0.39 8.18
C GLY A 153 -9.61 0.95 7.47
N LEU A 154 -9.77 2.07 8.20
CA LEU A 154 -9.54 3.41 7.65
C LEU A 154 -8.04 3.71 7.51
N ALA A 155 -7.19 3.29 8.45
CA ALA A 155 -5.74 3.43 8.33
C ALA A 155 -5.24 2.74 7.05
N GLU A 156 -5.76 1.55 6.76
CA GLU A 156 -5.48 0.81 5.54
C GLU A 156 -6.12 1.42 4.29
N TYR A 157 -7.30 2.00 4.40
CA TYR A 157 -7.92 2.73 3.29
C TYR A 157 -7.06 3.92 2.83
N PHE A 158 -6.45 4.63 3.79
CA PHE A 158 -5.56 5.76 3.50
C PHE A 158 -4.13 5.35 3.17
N SER A 159 -3.64 4.21 3.67
CA SER A 159 -2.30 3.70 3.31
C SER A 159 -2.17 3.40 1.81
N GLU A 160 -3.28 3.16 1.12
CA GLU A 160 -3.36 2.93 -0.32
C GLU A 160 -3.58 4.20 -1.15
N ALA A 161 -3.64 5.37 -0.50
CA ALA A 161 -3.87 6.63 -1.18
C ALA A 161 -2.72 6.95 -2.14
N THR A 162 -3.07 7.41 -3.34
CA THR A 162 -2.10 7.73 -4.40
C THR A 162 -1.92 9.22 -4.54
N TRP A 163 -0.66 9.65 -4.55
CA TRP A 163 -0.28 11.04 -4.81
C TRP A 163 -0.42 11.36 -6.30
N ASP A 164 -1.08 12.48 -6.62
CA ASP A 164 -1.27 12.92 -8.02
C ASP A 164 -0.45 14.17 -8.40
N GLY A 165 0.45 14.63 -7.49
CA GLY A 165 1.23 15.85 -7.66
C GLY A 165 0.63 17.06 -6.96
N ARG A 166 -0.65 17.00 -6.57
CA ARG A 166 -1.36 18.09 -5.88
C ARG A 166 -2.05 17.62 -4.61
N GLY A 167 -2.50 16.38 -4.56
CA GLY A 167 -3.18 15.80 -3.41
C GLY A 167 -3.23 14.28 -3.49
N PHE A 168 -3.97 13.71 -2.54
CA PHE A 168 -4.17 12.27 -2.45
C PHE A 168 -5.53 11.84 -3.00
N THR A 169 -5.51 10.77 -3.79
CA THR A 169 -6.72 10.01 -4.15
C THR A 169 -6.74 8.71 -3.36
N ALA A 170 -7.73 8.57 -2.46
CA ALA A 170 -7.96 7.37 -1.66
C ALA A 170 -9.08 6.48 -2.24
N GLY A 171 -9.19 5.25 -1.75
CA GLY A 171 -10.24 4.29 -2.17
C GLY A 171 -9.90 3.45 -3.39
N LEU A 172 -8.63 3.40 -3.76
CA LEU A 172 -8.15 2.41 -4.73
C LEU A 172 -8.21 0.99 -4.14
N VAL A 173 -8.27 0.00 -5.02
CA VAL A 173 -8.44 -1.41 -4.71
C VAL A 173 -7.14 -2.16 -5.03
N PRO A 174 -6.29 -2.48 -4.04
CA PRO A 174 -5.02 -3.16 -4.25
C PRO A 174 -5.21 -4.64 -4.59
N THR A 175 -4.40 -5.16 -5.52
CA THR A 175 -4.52 -6.54 -6.02
C THR A 175 -4.46 -7.58 -4.90
N MET A 176 -3.39 -7.59 -4.11
CA MET A 176 -3.19 -8.61 -3.08
C MET A 176 -4.20 -8.50 -1.94
N ARG A 177 -4.59 -7.28 -1.56
CA ARG A 177 -5.57 -7.06 -0.49
C ARG A 177 -6.96 -7.56 -0.90
N LEU A 178 -7.39 -7.23 -2.12
CA LEU A 178 -8.63 -7.75 -2.69
C LEU A 178 -8.58 -9.28 -2.80
N HIS A 179 -7.48 -9.83 -3.30
CA HIS A 179 -7.30 -11.27 -3.43
C HIS A 179 -7.42 -11.99 -2.08
N THR A 180 -6.74 -11.52 -1.04
CA THR A 180 -6.83 -12.08 0.32
C THR A 180 -8.27 -12.11 0.83
N VAL A 181 -9.03 -11.02 0.65
CA VAL A 181 -10.44 -10.97 1.07
C VAL A 181 -11.31 -11.93 0.25
N GLN A 182 -11.14 -11.97 -1.07
CA GLN A 182 -11.91 -12.87 -1.93
C GLN A 182 -11.63 -14.34 -1.59
N GLU A 183 -10.38 -14.71 -1.33
CA GLU A 183 -10.03 -16.06 -0.88
C GLU A 183 -10.64 -16.37 0.48
N ALA A 184 -10.58 -15.43 1.43
CA ALA A 184 -11.20 -15.60 2.75
C ALA A 184 -12.73 -15.80 2.65
N ILE A 185 -13.40 -15.09 1.74
CA ILE A 185 -14.83 -15.27 1.45
C ILE A 185 -15.09 -16.65 0.83
N ARG A 186 -14.33 -17.02 -0.23
CA ARG A 186 -14.49 -18.31 -0.93
C ARG A 186 -14.33 -19.50 0.00
N HIS A 187 -13.37 -19.42 0.92
CA HIS A 187 -13.04 -20.50 1.85
C HIS A 187 -13.74 -20.40 3.21
N GLN A 188 -14.60 -19.40 3.41
CA GLN A 188 -15.26 -19.13 4.70
C GLN A 188 -14.25 -18.94 5.87
N GLU A 189 -13.10 -18.35 5.56
CA GLU A 189 -12.00 -18.06 6.50
C GLU A 189 -12.03 -16.61 7.02
N TYR A 190 -12.92 -15.77 6.50
CA TYR A 190 -13.11 -14.40 6.97
C TYR A 190 -13.67 -14.35 8.41
N VAL A 191 -13.54 -13.22 9.07
CA VAL A 191 -13.97 -12.97 10.45
C VAL A 191 -15.42 -12.45 10.44
N PRO A 192 -16.41 -13.22 10.92
CA PRO A 192 -17.79 -12.75 10.95
C PRO A 192 -17.94 -11.36 11.57
N PHE A 193 -18.83 -10.52 11.02
CA PHE A 193 -18.90 -9.10 11.38
C PHE A 193 -19.24 -8.88 12.86
N ASP A 194 -20.03 -9.76 13.47
CA ASP A 194 -20.33 -9.73 14.90
C ASP A 194 -19.06 -9.83 15.76
N ARG A 195 -18.14 -10.71 15.37
CA ARG A 195 -16.83 -10.86 16.00
C ARG A 195 -15.93 -9.68 15.66
N LEU A 196 -15.76 -9.35 14.37
CA LEU A 196 -14.85 -8.30 13.91
C LEU A 196 -15.17 -6.96 14.60
N PHE A 197 -16.45 -6.60 14.68
CA PHE A 197 -16.89 -5.33 15.26
C PHE A 197 -16.77 -5.28 16.78
N SER A 198 -16.72 -6.43 17.46
CA SER A 198 -16.54 -6.53 18.92
C SER A 198 -15.08 -6.57 19.39
N LEU A 199 -14.12 -6.68 18.48
CA LEU A 199 -12.71 -6.81 18.86
C LEU A 199 -12.21 -5.55 19.59
N THR A 200 -11.57 -5.77 20.73
CA THR A 200 -10.78 -4.74 21.42
C THR A 200 -9.38 -4.65 20.82
N ALA A 201 -8.64 -3.59 21.16
CA ALA A 201 -7.24 -3.44 20.75
C ALA A 201 -6.36 -4.62 21.23
N ASP A 202 -6.58 -5.11 22.45
CA ASP A 202 -5.81 -6.22 23.01
C ASP A 202 -6.14 -7.54 22.29
N SER A 203 -7.43 -7.81 22.03
CA SER A 203 -7.86 -9.00 21.30
C SER A 203 -7.39 -8.97 19.84
N TRP A 204 -7.41 -7.79 19.21
CA TRP A 204 -6.83 -7.60 17.88
C TRP A 204 -5.34 -7.92 17.89
N LEU A 205 -4.58 -7.30 18.80
CA LEU A 205 -3.15 -7.50 18.93
C LEU A 205 -2.78 -8.97 19.11
N GLN A 206 -3.50 -9.69 19.97
CA GLN A 206 -3.30 -11.12 20.18
C GLN A 206 -3.55 -11.93 18.89
N ASN A 207 -4.61 -11.61 18.14
CA ASN A 207 -4.93 -12.30 16.90
C ASN A 207 -3.85 -12.08 15.82
N VAL A 208 -3.31 -10.86 15.70
CA VAL A 208 -2.32 -10.53 14.67
C VAL A 208 -0.89 -10.94 15.05
N GLN A 209 -0.54 -10.96 16.34
CA GLN A 209 0.78 -11.40 16.83
C GLN A 209 1.02 -12.90 16.68
N THR A 210 -0.03 -13.72 16.59
CA THR A 210 0.12 -15.17 16.38
C THR A 210 0.65 -15.55 14.99
N GLY A 211 0.84 -14.56 14.10
CA GLY A 211 1.60 -14.67 12.85
C GLY A 211 0.87 -15.34 11.68
N GLY A 212 1.24 -14.97 10.46
CA GLY A 212 0.83 -15.62 9.21
C GLY A 212 -0.46 -15.09 8.57
N ARG A 213 -1.09 -15.93 7.72
CA ARG A 213 -2.30 -15.64 6.91
C ARG A 213 -3.46 -15.03 7.72
N ARG A 214 -3.57 -15.37 9.00
CA ARG A 214 -4.64 -14.85 9.87
C ARG A 214 -4.49 -13.35 10.15
N ALA A 215 -3.26 -12.86 10.36
CA ALA A 215 -3.03 -11.42 10.53
C ALA A 215 -3.42 -10.68 9.25
N ASP A 216 -3.02 -11.21 8.09
CA ASP A 216 -3.35 -10.63 6.79
C ASP A 216 -4.87 -10.48 6.58
N ILE A 217 -5.64 -11.51 6.92
CA ILE A 217 -7.10 -11.50 6.81
C ILE A 217 -7.69 -10.37 7.64
N TYR A 218 -7.25 -10.15 8.88
CA TYR A 218 -7.86 -9.13 9.76
C TYR A 218 -7.73 -7.72 9.19
N TYR A 219 -6.52 -7.32 8.76
CA TYR A 219 -6.30 -6.00 8.17
C TYR A 219 -6.96 -5.86 6.79
N CYS A 220 -6.88 -6.89 5.93
CA CYS A 220 -7.52 -6.88 4.62
C CYS A 220 -9.05 -6.80 4.75
N GLU A 221 -9.62 -7.54 5.69
CA GLU A 221 -11.06 -7.54 5.94
C GLU A 221 -11.54 -6.21 6.52
N ALA A 222 -10.85 -5.66 7.52
CA ALA A 222 -11.17 -4.34 8.07
C ALA A 222 -11.15 -3.25 6.97
N TRP A 223 -10.14 -3.25 6.10
CA TRP A 223 -10.11 -2.38 4.92
C TRP A 223 -11.32 -2.60 4.01
N SER A 224 -11.66 -3.86 3.74
CA SER A 224 -12.73 -4.20 2.80
C SER A 224 -14.11 -3.76 3.29
N VAL A 225 -14.34 -3.80 4.61
CA VAL A 225 -15.56 -3.28 5.22
C VAL A 225 -15.62 -1.76 5.00
N VAL A 226 -14.53 -1.03 5.25
CA VAL A 226 -14.48 0.41 4.99
C VAL A 226 -14.68 0.73 3.51
N GLN A 227 -14.05 -0.03 2.62
CA GLN A 227 -14.21 0.10 1.17
C GLN A 227 -15.68 -0.11 0.75
N PHE A 228 -16.36 -1.09 1.35
CA PHE A 228 -17.79 -1.33 1.12
C PHE A 228 -18.67 -0.20 1.67
N LEU A 229 -18.42 0.26 2.90
CA LEU A 229 -19.20 1.32 3.50
C LEU A 229 -19.09 2.65 2.73
N MET A 230 -17.92 2.93 2.14
CA MET A 230 -17.70 4.15 1.36
C MET A 230 -18.22 4.06 -0.08
N HIS A 231 -18.02 2.93 -0.76
CA HIS A 231 -18.19 2.82 -2.21
C HIS A 231 -19.23 1.78 -2.65
N GLY A 232 -19.54 0.83 -1.78
CA GLY A 232 -20.50 -0.24 -2.05
C GLY A 232 -21.91 0.31 -2.24
N GLU A 233 -22.67 -0.36 -3.10
CA GLU A 233 -24.08 -0.02 -3.41
C GLU A 233 -24.27 1.47 -3.76
N GLU A 234 -23.36 2.03 -4.58
CA GLU A 234 -23.37 3.44 -4.98
C GLU A 234 -23.26 4.42 -3.78
N GLY A 235 -22.54 4.01 -2.74
CA GLY A 235 -22.29 4.84 -1.55
C GLY A 235 -23.48 4.88 -0.58
N ARG A 236 -24.42 3.94 -0.66
CA ARG A 236 -25.61 3.87 0.21
C ARG A 236 -25.28 3.92 1.70
N HIS A 237 -24.13 3.38 2.10
CA HIS A 237 -23.71 3.26 3.49
C HIS A 237 -22.91 4.45 4.03
N VAL A 238 -22.60 5.46 3.21
CA VAL A 238 -21.79 6.62 3.65
C VAL A 238 -22.46 7.35 4.81
N ARG A 239 -23.78 7.58 4.75
CA ARG A 239 -24.52 8.24 5.85
C ARG A 239 -24.51 7.43 7.14
N ALA A 240 -24.53 6.10 7.03
CA ALA A 240 -24.44 5.18 8.14
C ALA A 240 -23.05 5.27 8.80
N LEU A 241 -21.99 5.28 8.00
CA LEU A 241 -20.63 5.49 8.48
C LEU A 241 -20.46 6.86 9.16
N ASP A 242 -21.00 7.93 8.57
CA ASP A 242 -20.97 9.28 9.18
C ASP A 242 -21.68 9.32 10.54
N ALA A 243 -22.83 8.64 10.67
CA ALA A 243 -23.55 8.53 11.93
C ALA A 243 -22.74 7.76 12.99
N LEU A 244 -22.10 6.66 12.60
CA LEU A 244 -21.22 5.90 13.48
C LEU A 244 -20.03 6.75 13.96
N LEU A 245 -19.38 7.49 13.07
CA LEU A 245 -18.26 8.37 13.42
C LEU A 245 -18.67 9.48 14.39
N LYS A 246 -19.85 10.09 14.19
CA LYS A 246 -20.39 11.09 15.12
C LYS A 246 -20.67 10.51 16.50
N ALA A 247 -21.32 9.35 16.57
CA ALA A 247 -21.61 8.69 17.83
C ALA A 247 -20.33 8.32 18.60
N VAL A 248 -19.29 7.85 17.88
CA VAL A 248 -17.96 7.57 18.46
C VAL A 248 -17.30 8.83 19.01
N ALA A 249 -17.42 9.96 18.30
CA ALA A 249 -16.89 11.25 18.76
C ALA A 249 -17.62 11.82 19.97
N GLU A 250 -18.92 11.53 20.10
CA GLU A 250 -19.74 11.86 21.27
C GLU A 250 -19.45 10.95 22.49
N GLY A 251 -18.55 9.96 22.34
CA GLY A 251 -18.19 9.02 23.41
C GLY A 251 -19.25 7.96 23.67
N ARG A 252 -20.22 7.79 22.76
CA ARG A 252 -21.22 6.72 22.86
C ARG A 252 -20.53 5.36 22.70
N PRO A 253 -21.00 4.31 23.39
CA PRO A 253 -20.46 2.97 23.20
C PRO A 253 -20.54 2.53 21.73
N ALA A 254 -19.42 2.03 21.19
CA ALA A 254 -19.30 1.66 19.78
C ALA A 254 -20.35 0.61 19.36
N GLU A 255 -20.67 -0.33 20.24
CA GLU A 255 -21.66 -1.38 19.98
C GLU A 255 -23.09 -0.82 19.85
N ASP A 256 -23.45 0.17 20.67
CA ASP A 256 -24.76 0.82 20.59
C ASP A 256 -24.88 1.62 19.29
N ALA A 257 -23.83 2.38 18.93
CA ALA A 257 -23.78 3.12 17.69
C ALA A 257 -23.82 2.19 16.46
N ARG A 258 -23.08 1.09 16.49
CA ARG A 258 -23.10 0.06 15.44
C ARG A 258 -24.50 -0.54 15.27
N ARG A 259 -25.18 -0.87 16.38
CA ARG A 259 -26.53 -1.44 16.36
C ARG A 259 -27.57 -0.46 15.83
N GLU A 260 -27.43 0.82 16.14
CA GLU A 260 -28.29 1.87 15.58
C GLU A 260 -28.12 1.99 14.06
N VAL A 261 -26.88 1.91 13.58
CA VAL A 261 -26.52 2.14 12.18
C VAL A 261 -26.80 0.92 11.29
N PHE A 262 -26.43 -0.28 11.75
CA PHE A 262 -26.50 -1.52 10.95
C PHE A 262 -27.62 -2.45 11.39
N GLY A 263 -28.33 -2.12 12.47
CA GLY A 263 -29.32 -2.99 13.08
C GLY A 263 -28.73 -4.09 13.97
N PRO A 264 -29.61 -4.91 14.57
CA PRO A 264 -29.20 -5.98 15.47
C PRO A 264 -28.63 -7.20 14.72
N ASP A 265 -29.03 -7.42 13.46
CA ASP A 265 -28.58 -8.53 12.62
C ASP A 265 -27.67 -8.00 11.50
N LEU A 266 -26.42 -8.46 11.50
CA LEU A 266 -25.41 -8.05 10.54
C LEU A 266 -25.39 -8.91 9.27
N ARG A 267 -26.12 -10.03 9.22
CA ARG A 267 -26.08 -10.98 8.09
C ARG A 267 -26.36 -10.32 6.75
N ALA A 268 -27.40 -9.50 6.67
CA ALA A 268 -27.76 -8.83 5.43
C ALA A 268 -26.64 -7.87 4.93
N VAL A 269 -25.97 -7.18 5.86
CA VAL A 269 -24.85 -6.27 5.56
C VAL A 269 -23.60 -7.06 5.16
N GLU A 270 -23.31 -8.15 5.88
CA GLU A 270 -22.20 -9.06 5.59
C GLU A 270 -22.38 -9.73 4.21
N ASP A 271 -23.57 -10.22 3.89
CA ASP A 271 -23.91 -10.79 2.59
C ASP A 271 -23.76 -9.75 1.45
N ALA A 272 -24.16 -8.50 1.70
CA ALA A 272 -23.99 -7.40 0.74
C ALA A 272 -22.52 -7.03 0.54
N TRP A 273 -21.75 -6.97 1.62
CA TRP A 273 -20.30 -6.78 1.58
C TRP A 273 -19.60 -7.88 0.78
N ALA A 274 -19.93 -9.15 1.05
CA ALA A 274 -19.31 -10.28 0.36
C ALA A 274 -19.61 -10.24 -1.15
N ARG A 275 -20.86 -9.96 -1.54
CA ARG A 275 -21.22 -9.75 -2.95
C ARG A 275 -20.44 -8.60 -3.59
N TYR A 276 -20.33 -7.48 -2.89
CA TYR A 276 -19.56 -6.34 -3.37
C TYR A 276 -18.09 -6.69 -3.57
N MET A 277 -17.42 -7.29 -2.58
CA MET A 277 -16.02 -7.72 -2.67
C MET A 277 -15.78 -8.71 -3.81
N MET A 278 -16.69 -9.66 -4.00
CA MET A 278 -16.61 -10.64 -5.09
C MET A 278 -16.84 -10.02 -6.47
N SER A 279 -17.47 -8.84 -6.56
CA SER A 279 -17.68 -8.11 -7.82
C SER A 279 -16.51 -7.19 -8.21
N LEU A 280 -15.64 -6.86 -7.27
CA LEU A 280 -14.55 -5.93 -7.52
C LEU A 280 -13.41 -6.56 -8.34
N THR A 281 -12.75 -5.71 -9.11
CA THR A 281 -11.44 -5.95 -9.70
C THR A 281 -10.43 -4.95 -9.15
N PRO A 282 -9.12 -5.25 -9.14
CA PRO A 282 -8.11 -4.29 -8.71
C PRO A 282 -8.19 -2.99 -9.50
N SER A 283 -7.85 -1.86 -8.87
CA SER A 283 -7.84 -0.58 -9.58
C SER A 283 -6.79 -0.57 -10.69
N PRO A 284 -7.01 0.18 -11.80
CA PRO A 284 -6.11 0.21 -12.94
C PRO A 284 -4.62 0.37 -12.60
N LYS A 285 -4.28 1.24 -11.63
CA LYS A 285 -2.91 1.44 -11.16
C LYS A 285 -2.23 0.14 -10.72
N PHE A 286 -2.91 -0.67 -9.91
CA PHE A 286 -2.36 -1.91 -9.39
C PHE A 286 -2.25 -2.98 -10.47
N GLN A 287 -3.22 -3.06 -11.39
CA GLN A 287 -3.08 -3.91 -12.58
C GLN A 287 -1.84 -3.53 -13.41
N CYS A 288 -1.54 -2.24 -13.55
CA CYS A 288 -0.31 -1.81 -14.23
C CYS A 288 0.96 -2.26 -13.50
N ARG A 289 0.97 -2.22 -12.16
CA ARG A 289 2.09 -2.69 -11.34
C ARG A 289 2.30 -4.20 -11.52
N ASP A 290 1.23 -4.99 -11.43
CA ASP A 290 1.27 -6.44 -11.59
C ASP A 290 1.79 -6.81 -12.99
N ASN A 291 1.30 -6.12 -14.02
CA ASN A 291 1.77 -6.29 -15.39
C ASN A 291 3.27 -6.02 -15.53
N MET A 292 3.78 -4.94 -14.93
CA MET A 292 5.21 -4.61 -14.95
C MET A 292 6.06 -5.66 -14.23
N GLU A 293 5.58 -6.17 -13.09
CA GLU A 293 6.25 -7.25 -12.36
C GLU A 293 6.39 -8.49 -13.23
N ILE A 294 5.29 -8.92 -13.85
CA ILE A 294 5.26 -10.12 -14.69
C ILE A 294 6.14 -9.97 -15.93
N ILE A 295 6.15 -8.79 -16.58
CA ILE A 295 7.07 -8.52 -17.70
C ILE A 295 8.52 -8.74 -17.27
N MET A 296 8.91 -8.22 -16.10
CA MET A 296 10.27 -8.37 -15.60
C MET A 296 10.59 -9.83 -15.22
N VAL A 297 9.63 -10.56 -14.62
CA VAL A 297 9.82 -12.00 -14.35
C VAL A 297 10.02 -12.79 -15.64
N LEU A 298 9.19 -12.54 -16.67
CA LEU A 298 9.30 -13.21 -17.97
C LEU A 298 10.60 -12.85 -18.69
N ALA A 299 11.03 -11.58 -18.63
CA ALA A 299 12.31 -11.15 -19.19
C ALA A 299 13.48 -11.92 -18.56
N ARG A 300 13.51 -12.04 -17.22
CA ARG A 300 14.54 -12.84 -16.52
C ARG A 300 14.48 -14.33 -16.87
N MET A 301 13.29 -14.87 -17.15
CA MET A 301 13.13 -16.27 -17.56
C MET A 301 13.64 -16.53 -18.98
N LEU A 302 13.46 -15.56 -19.89
CA LEU A 302 13.82 -15.71 -21.30
C LEU A 302 15.28 -15.34 -21.57
N TYR A 303 15.80 -14.31 -20.91
CA TYR A 303 17.17 -13.82 -21.09
C TYR A 303 18.10 -14.27 -19.95
N THR A 304 19.15 -15.03 -20.30
CA THR A 304 20.17 -15.47 -19.33
C THR A 304 20.87 -14.31 -18.62
N ASP A 305 21.21 -13.24 -19.37
CA ASP A 305 21.62 -11.96 -18.80
C ASP A 305 20.45 -10.98 -18.97
N PRO A 306 19.84 -10.47 -17.88
CA PRO A 306 18.75 -9.52 -17.98
C PRO A 306 19.08 -8.26 -18.78
N ARG A 307 20.37 -7.90 -18.95
CA ARG A 307 20.79 -6.77 -19.80
C ARG A 307 20.52 -6.98 -21.30
N ALA A 308 20.22 -8.20 -21.71
CA ALA A 308 19.77 -8.48 -23.07
C ALA A 308 18.32 -8.02 -23.32
N PHE A 309 17.52 -7.82 -22.27
CA PHE A 309 16.21 -7.20 -22.39
C PHE A 309 16.38 -5.69 -22.69
N ARG A 310 16.12 -5.30 -23.94
CA ARG A 310 16.34 -3.93 -24.43
C ARG A 310 15.09 -3.23 -24.96
N ASP A 311 14.09 -4.01 -25.36
CA ASP A 311 12.87 -3.49 -25.98
C ASP A 311 11.65 -4.32 -25.53
N PRO A 312 10.72 -3.71 -24.78
CA PRO A 312 9.44 -4.31 -24.42
C PRO A 312 8.62 -4.81 -25.62
N ALA A 313 8.67 -4.14 -26.77
CA ALA A 313 7.93 -4.56 -27.96
C ALA A 313 8.51 -5.84 -28.58
N ALA A 314 9.84 -5.96 -28.62
CA ALA A 314 10.51 -7.19 -29.02
C ALA A 314 10.18 -8.37 -28.10
N LEU A 315 10.20 -8.16 -26.77
CA LEU A 315 9.80 -9.18 -25.79
C LEU A 315 8.34 -9.60 -25.99
N ARG A 316 7.42 -8.65 -26.19
CA ARG A 316 6.02 -8.93 -26.51
C ARG A 316 5.89 -9.82 -27.75
N HIS A 317 6.59 -9.47 -28.83
CA HIS A 317 6.56 -10.26 -30.07
C HIS A 317 7.10 -11.68 -29.86
N GLU A 318 8.14 -11.84 -29.04
CA GLU A 318 8.69 -13.14 -28.69
C GLU A 318 7.70 -13.99 -27.88
N LEU A 319 7.04 -13.40 -26.88
CA LEU A 319 6.07 -14.09 -26.02
C LEU A 319 4.79 -14.51 -26.76
N LEU A 320 4.35 -13.72 -27.74
CA LEU A 320 3.17 -14.04 -28.56
C LEU A 320 3.46 -15.02 -29.70
N ASN A 321 4.71 -15.44 -29.87
CA ASN A 321 5.09 -16.41 -30.90
C ASN A 321 5.06 -17.84 -30.33
N GLU A 322 3.94 -18.53 -30.52
CA GLU A 322 3.67 -19.90 -30.02
C GLU A 322 4.74 -20.94 -30.41
N ARG A 323 5.52 -20.69 -31.47
CA ARG A 323 6.52 -21.64 -31.96
C ARG A 323 7.84 -21.61 -31.19
N ARG A 324 8.06 -20.64 -30.29
CA ARG A 324 9.40 -20.39 -29.70
C ARG A 324 9.65 -21.02 -28.34
N ALA A 325 8.66 -21.17 -27.45
CA ALA A 325 8.77 -21.96 -26.22
C ALA A 325 7.45 -21.99 -25.44
N ARG A 326 7.17 -23.09 -24.72
CA ARG A 326 6.14 -23.11 -23.67
C ARG A 326 6.71 -22.58 -22.36
N TRP A 327 5.97 -21.70 -21.71
CA TRP A 327 6.32 -21.14 -20.42
C TRP A 327 5.06 -20.92 -19.59
N GLN A 328 5.25 -20.83 -18.28
CA GLN A 328 4.21 -20.44 -17.35
C GLN A 328 4.81 -19.58 -16.24
N VAL A 329 4.02 -18.64 -15.74
CA VAL A 329 4.40 -17.78 -14.62
C VAL A 329 3.28 -17.75 -13.59
N GLN A 330 3.64 -17.86 -12.31
CA GLN A 330 2.68 -17.63 -11.24
C GLN A 330 2.46 -16.12 -11.08
N MET A 331 1.21 -15.69 -11.17
CA MET A 331 0.78 -14.31 -10.91
C MET A 331 0.80 -14.03 -9.39
N PRO A 332 0.84 -12.75 -8.96
CA PRO A 332 0.83 -12.41 -7.53
C PRO A 332 -0.33 -13.03 -6.75
N THR A 333 -1.49 -13.19 -7.41
CA THR A 333 -2.71 -13.80 -6.85
C THR A 333 -2.71 -15.33 -6.87
N GLY A 334 -1.56 -15.98 -7.12
CA GLY A 334 -1.41 -17.44 -7.17
C GLY A 334 -1.91 -18.11 -8.46
N ARG A 335 -2.68 -17.41 -9.30
CA ARG A 335 -3.12 -17.88 -10.62
C ARG A 335 -1.93 -18.10 -11.54
N THR A 336 -1.93 -19.16 -12.33
CA THR A 336 -0.89 -19.37 -13.35
C THR A 336 -1.31 -18.75 -14.67
N LEU A 337 -0.40 -17.97 -15.28
CA LEU A 337 -0.50 -17.48 -16.65
C LEU A 337 0.36 -18.37 -17.55
N HIS A 338 -0.23 -18.88 -18.63
CA HIS A 338 0.43 -19.76 -19.58
C HIS A 338 0.76 -19.02 -20.88
N SER A 339 1.78 -19.51 -21.60
CA SER A 339 2.16 -19.01 -22.92
C SER A 339 1.03 -19.01 -23.95
N GLU A 340 0.06 -19.90 -23.77
CA GLU A 340 -1.10 -20.11 -24.63
C GLU A 340 -2.23 -19.07 -24.39
N ASP A 341 -2.18 -18.33 -23.28
CA ASP A 341 -3.19 -17.33 -22.89
C ASP A 341 -2.97 -16.00 -23.64
N LEU A 342 -2.84 -16.06 -24.98
CA LEU A 342 -2.39 -14.94 -25.83
C LEU A 342 -3.06 -13.58 -25.54
N PRO A 343 -4.39 -13.48 -25.31
CA PRO A 343 -5.02 -12.21 -24.98
C PRO A 343 -4.49 -11.59 -23.68
N GLU A 344 -4.24 -12.42 -22.67
CA GLU A 344 -3.72 -11.99 -21.37
C GLU A 344 -2.23 -11.65 -21.44
N VAL A 345 -1.44 -12.49 -22.14
CA VAL A 345 -0.02 -12.21 -22.42
C VAL A 345 0.12 -10.87 -23.14
N ASN A 346 -0.75 -10.59 -24.12
CA ASN A 346 -0.76 -9.32 -24.83
C ASN A 346 -1.19 -8.15 -23.93
N ALA A 347 -2.13 -8.38 -23.00
CA ALA A 347 -2.60 -7.36 -22.07
C ALA A 347 -1.52 -6.93 -21.05
N LEU A 348 -0.54 -7.79 -20.75
CA LEU A 348 0.60 -7.43 -19.89
C LEU A 348 1.31 -6.17 -20.35
N PHE A 349 1.38 -5.90 -21.65
CA PHE A 349 2.11 -4.77 -22.21
C PHE A 349 1.33 -3.46 -22.22
N ARG A 350 0.12 -3.46 -21.65
CA ARG A 350 -0.74 -2.28 -21.52
C ARG A 350 -0.95 -1.94 -20.05
N CYS A 351 -1.11 -0.65 -19.77
CA CYS A 351 -1.53 -0.17 -18.47
C CYS A 351 -3.00 0.31 -18.55
N PRO A 352 -3.94 -0.33 -17.83
CA PRO A 352 -5.35 0.06 -17.84
C PRO A 352 -5.63 1.50 -17.36
N PHE A 353 -4.68 2.15 -16.69
CA PHE A 353 -4.82 3.55 -16.25
C PHE A 353 -4.64 4.54 -17.42
N GLY A 354 -3.75 4.24 -18.36
CA GLY A 354 -3.36 5.16 -19.42
C GLY A 354 -4.46 5.35 -20.47
N ARG A 355 -4.57 6.57 -21.01
CA ARG A 355 -5.41 6.86 -22.19
C ARG A 355 -4.75 6.45 -23.51
N ASN A 356 -3.46 6.15 -23.47
CA ASN A 356 -2.66 5.81 -24.65
C ASN A 356 -3.08 4.46 -25.23
N ARG A 357 -3.34 4.43 -26.53
CA ARG A 357 -3.66 3.21 -27.31
C ARG A 357 -2.43 2.50 -27.86
N ASN A 358 -1.24 2.90 -27.42
CA ASN A 358 0.02 2.32 -27.89
C ASN A 358 0.04 0.81 -27.60
N GLU A 359 0.67 0.04 -28.49
CA GLU A 359 0.76 -1.42 -28.30
C GLU A 359 1.55 -1.79 -27.04
N VAL A 360 2.50 -0.94 -26.63
CA VAL A 360 3.27 -1.09 -25.39
C VAL A 360 3.27 0.22 -24.60
N ALA A 361 2.80 0.16 -23.35
CA ALA A 361 2.64 1.31 -22.46
C ALA A 361 3.91 1.68 -21.68
N TYR A 362 4.88 0.77 -21.61
CA TYR A 362 6.05 0.89 -20.76
C TYR A 362 7.29 1.28 -21.55
N VAL A 363 8.17 2.04 -20.92
CA VAL A 363 9.47 2.44 -21.47
C VAL A 363 10.58 1.73 -20.69
N LEU A 364 11.58 1.22 -21.41
CA LEU A 364 12.73 0.57 -20.78
C LEU A 364 13.93 1.52 -20.75
N VAL A 365 14.53 1.67 -19.57
CA VAL A 365 15.76 2.44 -19.37
C VAL A 365 16.77 1.62 -18.55
N PRO A 366 18.09 1.77 -18.78
CA PRO A 366 19.07 1.13 -17.94
C PRO A 366 19.12 1.80 -16.56
N ASN A 367 19.08 1.01 -15.50
CA ASN A 367 19.35 1.47 -14.14
C ASN A 367 20.78 2.01 -14.09
N ARG A 368 20.95 3.26 -13.66
CA ARG A 368 22.27 3.93 -13.69
C ARG A 368 23.28 3.39 -12.70
N HIS A 369 22.84 2.68 -11.67
CA HIS A 369 23.69 2.11 -10.66
C HIS A 369 24.10 0.66 -10.99
N THR A 370 23.17 -0.14 -11.54
CA THR A 370 23.40 -1.58 -11.77
C THR A 370 23.60 -1.94 -13.25
N GLY A 371 23.20 -1.06 -14.16
CA GLY A 371 23.13 -1.32 -15.60
C GLY A 371 22.05 -2.32 -16.01
N LEU A 372 21.27 -2.85 -15.05
CA LEU A 372 20.15 -3.76 -15.31
C LEU A 372 18.95 -2.97 -15.85
N PRO A 373 18.03 -3.59 -16.61
CA PRO A 373 16.88 -2.88 -17.15
C PRO A 373 15.91 -2.48 -16.04
N THR A 374 15.36 -1.26 -16.17
CA THR A 374 14.25 -0.73 -15.39
C THR A 374 13.09 -0.46 -16.35
N LEU A 375 11.96 -1.12 -16.11
CA LEU A 375 10.71 -0.84 -16.80
C LEU A 375 10.02 0.32 -16.10
N VAL A 376 9.57 1.32 -16.87
CA VAL A 376 9.02 2.57 -16.34
C VAL A 376 7.65 2.84 -16.94
N TYR A 377 6.71 3.25 -16.10
CA TYR A 377 5.42 3.80 -16.49
C TYR A 377 5.25 5.20 -15.90
N ASP A 378 5.13 6.21 -16.77
CA ASP A 378 5.18 7.62 -16.43
C ASP A 378 3.95 8.41 -16.88
N ASP A 379 2.83 7.75 -17.19
CA ASP A 379 1.57 8.43 -17.56
C ASP A 379 0.65 8.71 -16.35
N LEU A 380 1.07 8.34 -15.13
CA LEU A 380 0.39 8.74 -13.89
C LEU A 380 0.77 10.18 -13.50
N PRO A 381 -0.21 11.02 -13.10
CA PRO A 381 0.09 12.33 -12.55
C PRO A 381 0.81 12.18 -11.20
N GLY A 382 1.81 13.02 -10.92
CA GLY A 382 2.50 13.07 -9.62
C GLY A 382 3.50 11.95 -9.31
N ILE A 383 3.31 10.76 -9.88
CA ILE A 383 4.16 9.59 -9.63
C ILE A 383 4.67 8.95 -10.93
N VAL A 384 5.71 8.15 -10.78
CA VAL A 384 6.24 7.24 -11.80
C VAL A 384 6.28 5.84 -11.17
N ILE A 385 5.77 4.83 -11.87
CA ILE A 385 5.93 3.43 -11.44
C ILE A 385 7.19 2.90 -12.10
N THR A 386 8.06 2.26 -11.32
CA THR A 386 9.25 1.59 -11.83
C THR A 386 9.24 0.14 -11.42
N ALA A 387 9.71 -0.75 -12.31
CA ALA A 387 10.00 -2.15 -12.01
C ALA A 387 11.45 -2.46 -12.38
N TYR A 388 12.24 -2.93 -11.42
CA TYR A 388 13.67 -3.18 -11.59
C TYR A 388 14.12 -4.41 -10.82
N TYR A 389 15.33 -4.88 -11.12
CA TYR A 389 15.94 -5.99 -10.40
C TYR A 389 16.77 -5.49 -9.22
N ARG A 390 16.52 -6.06 -8.03
CA ARG A 390 17.32 -5.90 -6.83
C ARG A 390 18.07 -7.21 -6.54
N GLN A 391 19.37 -7.10 -6.26
CA GLN A 391 20.16 -8.27 -5.89
C GLN A 391 19.79 -8.73 -4.47
N GLU A 392 19.39 -9.99 -4.32
CA GLU A 392 19.21 -10.66 -3.03
C GLU A 392 20.02 -11.94 -2.99
N GLY A 393 21.16 -11.91 -2.27
CA GLY A 393 22.10 -13.02 -2.28
C GLY A 393 22.59 -13.31 -3.70
N HIS A 394 22.31 -14.51 -4.21
CA HIS A 394 22.65 -14.91 -5.58
C HIS A 394 21.52 -14.69 -6.60
N ASP A 395 20.33 -14.33 -6.14
CA ASP A 395 19.15 -14.16 -6.99
C ASP A 395 18.86 -12.68 -7.29
N LEU A 396 18.08 -12.47 -8.35
CA LEU A 396 17.51 -11.17 -8.71
C LEU A 396 16.02 -11.17 -8.36
N GLU A 397 15.64 -10.31 -7.42
CA GLU A 397 14.25 -10.04 -7.07
C GLU A 397 13.71 -8.92 -7.98
N VAL A 398 12.47 -9.06 -8.47
CA VAL A 398 11.77 -7.95 -9.11
C VAL A 398 11.15 -7.07 -8.02
N VAL A 399 11.46 -5.77 -8.07
CA VAL A 399 10.87 -4.76 -7.19
C VAL A 399 10.06 -3.82 -8.05
N VAL A 400 8.81 -3.59 -7.67
CA VAL A 400 7.94 -2.55 -8.25
C VAL A 400 7.68 -1.49 -7.20
N GLU A 401 7.93 -0.22 -7.52
CA GLU A 401 7.70 0.90 -6.61
C GLU A 401 7.15 2.17 -7.30
N GLU A 402 6.43 2.99 -6.53
CA GLU A 402 6.01 4.34 -6.91
C GLU A 402 7.04 5.36 -6.43
N LEU A 403 7.58 6.12 -7.36
CA LEU A 403 8.43 7.27 -7.09
C LEU A 403 7.61 8.55 -7.27
N VAL A 404 7.71 9.47 -6.31
CA VAL A 404 7.18 10.82 -6.49
C VAL A 404 7.97 11.48 -7.62
N ARG A 405 7.27 11.93 -8.65
CA ARG A 405 7.89 12.39 -9.91
C ARG A 405 8.95 13.46 -9.69
N ASP A 406 8.69 14.39 -8.79
CA ASP A 406 9.60 15.51 -8.50
C ASP A 406 10.85 15.09 -7.71
N THR A 407 10.87 13.86 -7.20
CA THR A 407 12.05 13.25 -6.55
C THR A 407 12.88 12.40 -7.50
N VAL A 408 12.37 12.12 -8.71
CA VAL A 408 13.12 11.35 -9.71
C VAL A 408 14.27 12.22 -10.23
N PRO A 409 15.54 11.73 -10.21
CA PRO A 409 16.66 12.51 -10.69
C PRO A 409 16.46 13.01 -12.13
N GLU A 410 16.81 14.27 -12.39
CA GLU A 410 16.59 14.91 -13.71
C GLU A 410 17.27 14.13 -14.86
N ALA A 411 18.43 13.54 -14.60
CA ALA A 411 19.12 12.69 -15.57
C ALA A 411 18.33 11.42 -15.93
N ASP A 412 17.56 10.87 -15.00
CA ASP A 412 16.75 9.67 -15.22
C ASP A 412 15.49 10.04 -16.01
N LEU A 413 14.89 11.19 -15.72
CA LEU A 413 13.81 11.77 -16.54
C LEU A 413 14.26 12.07 -17.97
N ARG A 414 15.47 12.59 -18.17
CA ARG A 414 16.05 12.79 -19.51
C ARG A 414 16.25 11.46 -20.25
N ALA A 415 16.78 10.44 -19.57
CA ALA A 415 16.95 9.11 -20.15
C ALA A 415 15.61 8.50 -20.56
N LEU A 416 14.58 8.64 -19.71
CA LEU A 416 13.22 8.21 -19.97
C LEU A 416 12.62 8.91 -21.20
N HIS A 417 12.73 10.24 -21.28
CA HIS A 417 12.24 10.99 -22.45
C HIS A 417 12.95 10.59 -23.74
N ALA A 418 14.27 10.38 -23.71
CA ALA A 418 15.03 9.93 -24.87
C ALA A 418 14.59 8.53 -25.33
N ALA A 419 14.45 7.58 -24.40
CA ALA A 419 13.97 6.23 -24.68
C ALA A 419 12.54 6.23 -25.25
N ARG A 420 11.66 7.05 -24.68
CA ARG A 420 10.27 7.22 -25.12
C ARG A 420 10.20 7.71 -26.57
N ASN A 421 11.00 8.73 -26.91
CA ASN A 421 11.09 9.25 -28.27
C ASN A 421 11.64 8.23 -29.26
N ALA A 422 12.53 7.33 -28.83
CA ALA A 422 13.04 6.26 -29.69
C ALA A 422 12.00 5.15 -29.92
N GLN A 423 11.17 4.85 -28.93
CA GLN A 423 10.13 3.81 -28.99
C GLN A 423 8.92 4.19 -29.87
N PHE A 424 8.63 5.48 -30.02
CA PHE A 424 7.49 5.98 -30.81
C PHE A 424 7.87 6.66 -32.13
N ARG A 425 9.13 6.50 -32.57
CA ARG A 425 9.58 6.78 -33.94
C ARG A 425 9.52 5.51 -34.75
#